data_AF-A0A938UIJ6-F1
#
_entry.id   AF-A0A938UIJ6-F1
#
_cell.length_a   1.000
_cell.length_b   1.000
_cell.length_c   1.000
_cell.angle_alpha   90.00
_cell.angle_beta   90.00
_cell.angle_gamma   90.00
#
_symmetry.space_group_name_H-M   'P 1'
#
loop_
_entity.id
_entity.type
_entity.pdbx_description
1 polymer ?
#
loop_
_entity_poly.entity_id
_entity_poly.type
_entity_poly.pdbx_seq_one_letter_code
_entity_poly.pdbx_strand_id
1 'polypeptide(L)'
;MRALHFSANQALPEEEGKKEISSWAMSLTFGLALSFGIFLFFLVPLFLTKGLKSFFPILSTSGLLFNLMDGLIRLTIFLAYIKAISFLKEIERVFQYHGAEHKSIFAFEAGEALRVDRVKTFGYLHPRCGTNFLLIVMVVSILVFALVPHHLPFGYKVASRVIFIPFIAGLSYEIIRFADRKRDKKGVRFIIQPGLWLQRLTAREPSEPQIEVALVALQEVLEMERRRN
;
A
#
# COMPACT_ATOMS: atom_id res chain seq x y z
N MET A 1 -15.17 3.44 -9.35
CA MET A 1 -15.67 4.83 -9.52
C MET A 1 -16.94 5.11 -8.73
N ARG A 2 -18.03 4.30 -8.84
CA ARG A 2 -19.28 4.56 -8.08
C ARG A 2 -19.10 4.66 -6.56
N ALA A 3 -18.38 3.72 -5.94
CA ALA A 3 -18.12 3.76 -4.50
C ALA A 3 -17.28 4.97 -4.06
N LEU A 4 -16.25 5.35 -4.83
CA LEU A 4 -15.44 6.54 -4.57
C LEU A 4 -16.26 7.82 -4.71
N HIS A 5 -17.12 7.90 -5.73
CA HIS A 5 -18.01 9.05 -5.95
C HIS A 5 -19.03 9.18 -4.81
N PHE A 6 -19.62 8.06 -4.39
CA PHE A 6 -20.50 8.00 -3.22
C PHE A 6 -19.80 8.45 -1.94
N SER A 7 -18.64 7.89 -1.60
CA SER A 7 -17.89 8.26 -0.40
C SER A 7 -17.46 9.73 -0.40
N ALA A 8 -17.06 10.27 -1.56
CA ALA A 8 -16.67 11.67 -1.66
C ALA A 8 -17.88 12.61 -1.43
N ASN A 9 -19.06 12.27 -1.96
CA ASN A 9 -20.27 13.05 -1.71
C ASN A 9 -20.73 12.96 -0.25
N GLN A 10 -20.61 11.79 0.39
CA GLN A 10 -20.97 11.62 1.81
C GLN A 10 -20.00 12.30 2.78
N ALA A 11 -18.78 12.62 2.34
CA ALA A 11 -17.81 13.35 3.15
C ALA A 11 -18.03 14.87 3.17
N LEU A 12 -18.92 15.39 2.30
CA LEU A 12 -19.22 16.82 2.25
C LEU A 12 -20.15 17.23 3.40
N PRO A 13 -19.92 18.37 4.07
CA PRO A 13 -20.81 18.89 5.09
C PRO A 13 -22.22 19.12 4.53
N GLU A 14 -23.26 18.79 5.31
CA GLU A 14 -24.66 18.96 4.89
C GLU A 14 -25.01 20.41 4.51
N GLU A 15 -24.29 21.40 5.06
CA GLU A 15 -24.48 22.83 4.80
C GLU A 15 -23.96 23.31 3.42
N GLU A 16 -23.03 22.60 2.77
CA GLU A 16 -22.52 22.98 1.42
C GLU A 16 -23.49 22.60 0.29
N GLY A 17 -24.63 21.99 0.64
CA GLY A 17 -25.71 21.64 -0.27
C GLY A 17 -25.39 20.44 -1.16
N LYS A 18 -26.44 19.86 -1.72
CA LYS A 18 -26.47 18.71 -2.64
C LYS A 18 -25.75 18.97 -3.99
N LYS A 19 -24.62 19.69 -4.00
CA LYS A 19 -23.75 19.84 -5.17
C LYS A 19 -22.91 18.58 -5.26
N GLU A 20 -23.45 17.60 -5.97
CA GLU A 20 -22.67 16.43 -6.37
C GLU A 20 -21.35 16.89 -6.99
N ILE A 21 -20.25 16.29 -6.53
CA ILE A 21 -18.94 16.57 -7.11
C ILE A 21 -19.03 16.21 -8.60
N SER A 22 -18.79 17.21 -9.45
CA SER A 22 -18.82 17.02 -10.90
C SER A 22 -17.90 15.86 -11.28
N SER A 23 -18.42 14.94 -12.10
CA SER A 23 -17.66 13.77 -12.59
C SER A 23 -16.37 14.20 -13.30
N TRP A 24 -16.38 15.39 -13.94
CA TRP A 24 -15.20 16.00 -14.54
C TRP A 24 -14.17 16.42 -13.49
N ALA A 25 -14.59 17.13 -12.44
CA ALA A 25 -13.69 17.57 -11.37
C ALA A 25 -13.02 16.37 -10.66
N MET A 26 -13.79 15.32 -10.40
CA MET A 26 -13.26 14.07 -9.83
C MET A 26 -12.25 13.39 -10.74
N SER A 27 -12.53 13.35 -12.06
CA SER A 27 -11.61 12.78 -13.05
C SER A 27 -10.32 13.59 -13.15
N LEU A 28 -10.40 14.92 -13.10
CA LEU A 28 -9.24 15.80 -13.11
C LEU A 28 -8.38 15.60 -11.86
N THR A 29 -8.97 15.62 -10.67
CA THR A 29 -8.25 15.40 -9.41
C THR A 29 -7.57 14.03 -9.40
N PHE A 30 -8.27 12.98 -9.85
CA PHE A 30 -7.70 11.65 -9.97
C PHE A 30 -6.55 11.62 -10.98
N GLY A 31 -6.71 12.25 -12.14
CA GLY A 31 -5.67 12.35 -13.16
C GLY A 31 -4.42 13.09 -12.66
N LEU A 32 -4.59 14.18 -11.91
CA LEU A 32 -3.50 14.92 -11.28
C LEU A 32 -2.81 14.08 -10.20
N ALA A 33 -3.56 13.42 -9.32
CA ALA A 33 -3.00 12.55 -8.29
C ALA A 33 -2.23 11.37 -8.89
N LEU A 34 -2.76 10.74 -9.94
CA LEU A 34 -2.08 9.67 -10.66
C LEU A 34 -0.80 10.16 -11.34
N SER A 35 -0.87 11.31 -12.01
CA SER A 35 0.30 11.92 -12.68
C SER A 35 1.39 12.28 -11.67
N PHE A 36 0.99 12.83 -10.51
CA PHE A 36 1.90 13.11 -9.41
C PHE A 36 2.55 11.83 -8.86
N GLY A 37 1.77 10.75 -8.69
CA GLY A 37 2.29 9.45 -8.27
C GLY A 37 3.30 8.86 -9.27
N ILE A 38 3.01 8.91 -10.57
CA ILE A 38 3.94 8.48 -11.63
C ILE A 38 5.21 9.33 -11.58
N PHE A 39 5.07 10.64 -11.49
CA PHE A 39 6.21 11.55 -11.39
C PHE A 39 7.09 11.22 -10.17
N LEU A 40 6.49 11.20 -8.97
CA LEU A 40 7.20 11.02 -7.71
C LEU A 40 7.83 9.64 -7.57
N PHE A 41 7.14 8.58 -7.98
CA PHE A 41 7.62 7.20 -7.73
C PHE A 41 8.34 6.58 -8.93
N PHE A 42 8.19 7.08 -10.15
CA PHE A 42 8.85 6.50 -11.32
C PHE A 42 9.92 7.43 -11.91
N LEU A 43 9.59 8.69 -12.12
CA LEU A 43 10.50 9.64 -12.79
C LEU A 43 11.55 10.18 -11.82
N VAL A 44 11.16 10.66 -10.64
CA VAL A 44 12.10 11.22 -9.65
C VAL A 44 13.23 10.24 -9.30
N PRO A 45 12.98 8.96 -8.95
CA PRO A 45 14.06 8.01 -8.65
C PRO A 45 15.02 7.82 -9.83
N LEU A 46 14.52 7.78 -11.07
CA LEU A 46 15.36 7.64 -12.26
C LEU A 46 16.27 8.85 -12.46
N PHE A 47 15.72 10.05 -12.33
CA PHE A 47 16.48 11.27 -12.49
C PHE A 47 17.52 11.43 -11.39
N LEU A 48 17.17 11.12 -10.13
CA LEU A 48 18.11 11.13 -9.01
C LEU A 48 19.24 10.13 -9.24
N THR A 49 18.93 8.88 -9.62
CA THR A 49 19.95 7.86 -9.89
C THR A 49 20.84 8.25 -11.07
N LYS A 50 20.27 8.87 -12.11
CA LYS A 50 21.03 9.39 -13.26
C LYS A 50 21.98 10.51 -12.85
N GLY A 51 21.54 11.45 -12.00
CA GLY A 51 22.38 12.52 -11.47
C GLY A 51 23.49 11.97 -10.55
N LEU A 52 23.20 10.92 -9.80
CA LEU A 52 24.16 10.26 -8.91
C LEU A 52 25.33 9.63 -9.67
N LYS A 53 25.17 9.30 -10.96
CA LYS A 53 26.27 8.82 -11.82
C LYS A 53 27.43 9.80 -11.92
N SER A 54 27.16 11.11 -11.85
CA SER A 54 28.20 12.14 -11.90
C SER A 54 29.10 12.11 -10.67
N PHE A 55 28.57 11.70 -9.52
CA PHE A 55 29.30 11.61 -8.25
C PHE A 55 29.87 10.21 -8.00
N PHE A 56 29.21 9.16 -8.51
CA PHE A 56 29.59 7.76 -8.34
C PHE A 56 29.70 7.07 -9.71
N PRO A 57 30.87 7.14 -10.37
CA PRO A 57 31.09 6.54 -11.69
C PRO A 57 30.85 5.02 -11.74
N ILE A 58 30.95 4.33 -10.60
CA ILE A 58 30.65 2.89 -10.47
C ILE A 58 29.19 2.54 -10.80
N LEU A 59 28.27 3.50 -10.74
CA LEU A 59 26.89 3.31 -11.18
C LEU A 59 26.76 3.28 -12.71
N SER A 60 27.80 3.66 -13.44
CA SER A 60 27.85 3.60 -14.90
C SER A 60 28.46 2.31 -15.43
N THR A 61 29.22 1.59 -14.60
CA THR A 61 29.92 0.36 -15.01
C THR A 61 29.01 -0.87 -14.99
N SER A 62 27.97 -0.86 -14.16
CA SER A 62 27.05 -1.99 -14.02
C SER A 62 25.59 -1.56 -14.06
N GLY A 63 24.83 -2.16 -14.98
CA GLY A 63 23.38 -2.05 -15.06
C GLY A 63 22.66 -2.48 -13.80
N LEU A 64 23.15 -3.58 -13.23
CA LEU A 64 22.62 -4.15 -12.01
C LEU A 64 22.72 -3.15 -10.86
N LEU A 65 23.90 -2.52 -10.68
CA LEU A 65 24.11 -1.52 -9.64
C LEU A 65 23.24 -0.28 -9.86
N PHE A 66 23.08 0.18 -11.11
CA PHE A 66 22.20 1.29 -11.43
C PHE A 66 20.74 1.00 -11.05
N ASN A 67 20.21 -0.15 -11.47
CA ASN A 67 18.82 -0.52 -11.23
C ASN A 67 18.55 -0.80 -9.75
N LEU A 68 19.52 -1.39 -9.04
CA LEU A 68 19.43 -1.59 -7.59
C LEU A 68 19.40 -0.25 -6.84
N MET A 69 20.24 0.71 -7.25
CA MET A 69 20.25 2.05 -6.66
C MET A 69 18.95 2.81 -6.93
N ASP A 70 18.41 2.76 -8.16
CA ASP A 70 17.09 3.33 -8.46
C ASP A 70 16.00 2.72 -7.59
N GLY A 71 16.05 1.40 -7.42
CA GLY A 71 15.17 0.66 -6.54
C GLY A 71 15.22 1.14 -5.09
N LEU A 72 16.44 1.32 -4.56
CA LEU A 72 16.66 1.78 -3.19
C LEU A 72 16.22 3.24 -2.99
N ILE A 73 16.51 4.12 -3.94
CA ILE A 73 16.05 5.51 -3.93
C ILE A 73 14.52 5.56 -3.94
N ARG A 74 13.87 4.75 -4.80
CA ARG A 74 12.41 4.65 -4.85
C ARG A 74 11.82 4.17 -3.53
N LEU A 75 12.39 3.11 -2.93
CA LEU A 75 11.94 2.60 -1.63
C LEU A 75 12.07 3.68 -0.55
N THR A 76 13.18 4.41 -0.57
CA THR A 76 13.42 5.52 0.37
C THR A 76 12.38 6.63 0.20
N ILE A 77 12.12 7.07 -1.04
CA ILE A 77 11.09 8.07 -1.35
C ILE A 77 9.70 7.59 -0.91
N PHE A 78 9.37 6.32 -1.15
CA PHE A 78 8.10 5.74 -0.72
C PHE A 78 7.93 5.77 0.80
N LEU A 79 8.91 5.29 1.56
CA LEU A 79 8.85 5.29 3.01
C LEU A 79 8.82 6.72 3.57
N ALA A 80 9.61 7.64 2.99
CA ALA A 80 9.59 9.05 3.35
C ALA A 80 8.24 9.70 3.06
N TYR A 81 7.63 9.40 1.91
CA TYR A 81 6.31 9.90 1.53
C TYR A 81 5.24 9.43 2.52
N ILE A 82 5.16 8.12 2.81
CA ILE A 82 4.20 7.57 3.77
C ILE A 82 4.38 8.22 5.14
N LYS A 83 5.63 8.37 5.60
CA LYS A 83 5.91 9.05 6.86
C LYS A 83 5.48 10.51 6.83
N ALA A 84 5.72 11.24 5.74
CA ALA A 84 5.33 12.64 5.62
C ALA A 84 3.80 12.83 5.65
N ILE A 85 3.05 12.03 4.89
CA ILE A 85 1.58 12.13 4.90
C ILE A 85 0.97 11.64 6.21
N SER A 86 1.67 10.79 6.98
CA SER A 86 1.19 10.31 8.28
C SER A 86 1.00 11.41 9.32
N PHE A 87 1.58 12.60 9.10
CA PHE A 87 1.40 13.78 9.96
C PHE A 87 0.11 14.57 9.65
N LEU A 88 -0.59 14.24 8.56
CA LEU A 88 -1.88 14.83 8.23
C LEU A 88 -2.98 14.13 9.02
N LYS A 89 -3.82 14.90 9.72
CA LYS A 89 -4.86 14.34 10.63
C LYS A 89 -5.84 13.43 9.91
N GLU A 90 -6.16 13.75 8.67
CA GLU A 90 -7.06 12.99 7.80
C GLU A 90 -6.46 11.62 7.47
N ILE A 91 -5.16 11.57 7.18
CA ILE A 91 -4.45 10.33 6.88
C ILE A 91 -4.22 9.52 8.15
N GLU A 92 -3.91 10.17 9.28
CA GLU A 92 -3.84 9.50 10.57
C GLU A 92 -5.18 8.81 10.90
N ARG A 93 -6.31 9.48 10.67
CA ARG A 93 -7.65 8.89 10.84
C ARG A 93 -7.85 7.67 9.93
N VAL A 94 -7.39 7.71 8.68
CA VAL A 94 -7.43 6.54 7.78
C VAL A 94 -6.60 5.39 8.35
N PHE A 95 -5.40 5.67 8.89
CA PHE A 95 -4.55 4.65 9.52
C PHE A 95 -5.17 4.07 10.80
N GLN A 96 -5.97 4.84 11.53
CA GLN A 96 -6.74 4.32 12.66
C GLN A 96 -7.85 3.37 12.19
N TYR A 97 -8.62 3.73 11.16
CA TYR A 97 -9.63 2.81 10.60
C TYR A 97 -9.01 1.49 10.10
N HIS A 98 -7.82 1.56 9.51
CA HIS A 98 -7.05 0.37 9.14
C HIS A 98 -6.64 -0.46 10.38
N GLY A 99 -6.25 0.18 11.48
CA GLY A 99 -6.03 -0.50 12.75
C GLY A 99 -7.30 -1.15 13.33
N ALA A 100 -8.46 -0.51 13.17
CA ALA A 100 -9.76 -1.04 13.59
C ALA A 100 -10.14 -2.31 12.80
N GLU A 101 -9.90 -2.34 11.49
CA GLU A 101 -10.05 -3.53 10.65
C GLU A 101 -9.20 -4.68 11.19
N HIS A 102 -7.90 -4.45 11.41
CA HIS A 102 -6.98 -5.47 11.90
C HIS A 102 -7.41 -6.08 13.23
N LYS A 103 -7.83 -5.24 14.18
CA LYS A 103 -8.31 -5.74 15.48
C LYS A 103 -9.59 -6.55 15.33
N SER A 104 -10.53 -6.09 14.50
CA SER A 104 -11.81 -6.77 14.26
C SER A 104 -11.60 -8.14 13.61
N ILE A 105 -10.71 -8.21 12.61
CA ILE A 105 -10.32 -9.46 11.96
C ILE A 105 -9.61 -10.39 12.94
N PHE A 106 -8.69 -9.90 13.78
CA PHE A 106 -8.07 -10.75 14.80
C PHE A 106 -9.08 -11.35 15.77
N ALA A 107 -10.04 -10.56 16.25
CA ALA A 107 -11.09 -11.06 17.13
C ALA A 107 -11.93 -12.16 16.46
N PHE A 108 -12.31 -11.94 15.19
CA PHE A 108 -13.01 -12.94 14.38
C PHE A 108 -12.21 -14.23 14.21
N GLU A 109 -10.93 -14.12 13.84
CA GLU A 109 -10.03 -15.25 13.64
C GLU A 109 -9.75 -16.04 14.93
N ALA A 110 -9.80 -15.37 16.08
CA ALA A 110 -9.67 -15.99 17.39
C ALA A 110 -10.98 -16.65 17.88
N GLY A 111 -12.10 -16.49 17.15
CA GLY A 111 -13.41 -16.97 17.57
C GLY A 111 -13.99 -16.21 18.77
N GLU A 112 -13.49 -15.01 19.04
CA GLU A 112 -13.98 -14.15 20.11
C GLU A 112 -15.28 -13.44 19.73
N ALA A 113 -16.01 -12.96 20.74
CA ALA A 113 -17.21 -12.17 20.51
C ALA A 113 -16.86 -10.85 19.80
N LEU A 114 -17.55 -10.55 18.69
CA LEU A 114 -17.40 -9.31 17.90
C LEU A 114 -18.01 -8.11 18.63
N ARG A 115 -17.41 -7.75 19.77
CA ARG A 115 -17.78 -6.61 20.61
C ARG A 115 -16.58 -5.72 20.85
N VAL A 116 -16.81 -4.42 20.99
CA VAL A 116 -15.76 -3.40 21.17
C VAL A 116 -14.83 -3.73 22.35
N ASP A 117 -15.39 -4.19 23.48
CA ASP A 117 -14.64 -4.52 24.69
C ASP A 117 -13.62 -5.65 24.49
N ARG A 118 -13.92 -6.60 23.60
CA ARG A 118 -13.03 -7.70 23.23
C ARG A 118 -12.06 -7.31 22.12
N VAL A 119 -12.55 -6.62 21.10
CA VAL A 119 -11.74 -6.24 19.94
C VAL A 119 -10.58 -5.31 20.33
N LYS A 120 -10.79 -4.42 21.31
CA LYS A 120 -9.73 -3.50 21.75
C LYS A 120 -8.49 -4.20 22.31
N THR A 121 -8.62 -5.43 22.83
CA THR A 121 -7.50 -6.17 23.44
C THR A 121 -6.54 -6.75 22.40
N PHE A 122 -6.93 -6.82 21.13
CA PHE A 122 -6.08 -7.28 20.05
C PHE A 122 -5.13 -6.18 19.57
N GLY A 123 -3.99 -6.58 18.99
CA GLY A 123 -3.04 -5.64 18.39
C GLY A 123 -3.49 -5.16 17.01
N TYR A 124 -3.07 -3.96 16.60
CA TYR A 124 -3.36 -3.43 15.25
C TYR A 124 -2.35 -3.87 14.18
N LEU A 125 -1.37 -4.73 14.52
CA LEU A 125 -0.38 -5.25 13.57
C LEU A 125 -0.75 -6.66 13.13
N HIS A 126 -1.27 -6.81 11.91
CA HIS A 126 -1.81 -8.06 11.40
C HIS A 126 -0.87 -8.71 10.37
N PRO A 127 -0.43 -9.97 10.56
CA PRO A 127 0.51 -10.63 9.65
C PRO A 127 -0.08 -10.87 8.25
N ARG A 128 -1.40 -10.90 8.12
CA ARG A 128 -2.11 -11.11 6.84
C ARG A 128 -2.57 -9.84 6.13
N CYS A 129 -2.16 -8.66 6.62
CA CYS A 129 -2.58 -7.41 6.03
C CYS A 129 -2.04 -7.26 4.58
N GLY A 130 -2.93 -6.80 3.69
CA GLY A 130 -2.60 -6.42 2.32
C GLY A 130 -1.60 -5.28 2.21
N THR A 131 -1.30 -4.48 3.25
CA THR A 131 -0.20 -3.50 3.19
C THR A 131 1.18 -4.15 3.01
N ASN A 132 1.33 -5.41 3.42
CA ASN A 132 2.51 -6.20 3.06
C ASN A 132 2.66 -6.38 1.54
N PHE A 133 1.56 -6.35 0.80
CA PHE A 133 1.57 -6.42 -0.67
C PHE A 133 2.32 -5.26 -1.29
N LEU A 134 2.11 -4.02 -0.83
CA LEU A 134 2.80 -2.87 -1.39
C LEU A 134 4.32 -2.98 -1.22
N LEU A 135 4.80 -3.37 -0.03
CA LEU A 135 6.23 -3.54 0.21
C LEU A 135 6.83 -4.68 -0.63
N ILE A 136 6.12 -5.81 -0.72
CA ILE A 136 6.56 -6.96 -1.51
C ILE A 136 6.59 -6.59 -3.00
N VAL A 137 5.56 -5.92 -3.51
CA VAL A 137 5.53 -5.39 -4.88
C VAL A 137 6.73 -4.50 -5.15
N MET A 138 7.10 -3.63 -4.21
CA MET A 138 8.28 -2.79 -4.35
C MET A 138 9.57 -3.61 -4.39
N VAL A 139 9.79 -4.52 -3.44
CA VAL A 139 11.00 -5.35 -3.41
C VAL A 139 11.10 -6.23 -4.66
N VAL A 140 10.00 -6.86 -5.06
CA VAL A 140 9.93 -7.65 -6.30
C VAL A 140 10.20 -6.76 -7.52
N SER A 141 9.67 -5.54 -7.55
CA SER A 141 9.98 -4.57 -8.62
C SER A 141 11.48 -4.30 -8.71
N ILE A 142 12.15 -4.10 -7.57
CA ILE A 142 13.61 -3.86 -7.54
C ILE A 142 14.34 -5.06 -8.15
N LEU A 143 13.97 -6.29 -7.75
CA LEU A 143 14.61 -7.51 -8.25
C LEU A 143 14.33 -7.75 -9.75
N VAL A 144 13.11 -7.52 -10.21
CA VAL A 144 12.74 -7.67 -11.63
C VAL A 144 13.46 -6.62 -12.48
N PHE A 145 13.44 -5.35 -12.06
CA PHE A 145 14.11 -4.29 -12.81
C PHE A 145 15.64 -4.35 -12.70
N ALA A 146 16.19 -4.96 -11.65
CA ALA A 146 17.62 -5.23 -11.53
C ALA A 146 18.14 -6.06 -12.73
N LEU A 147 17.33 -6.96 -13.26
CA LEU A 147 17.65 -7.82 -14.40
C LEU A 147 17.45 -7.14 -15.77
N VAL A 148 16.84 -5.94 -15.82
CA VAL A 148 16.59 -5.24 -17.07
C VAL A 148 17.91 -4.69 -17.64
N PRO A 149 18.27 -5.00 -18.91
CA PRO A 149 19.56 -4.63 -19.47
C PRO A 149 19.83 -3.13 -19.46
N HIS A 150 21.05 -2.74 -19.07
CA HIS A 150 21.43 -1.32 -18.96
C HIS A 150 21.45 -0.57 -20.29
N HIS A 151 21.78 -1.28 -21.39
CA HIS A 151 21.93 -0.71 -22.72
C HIS A 151 20.60 -0.31 -23.36
N LEU A 152 19.46 -0.65 -22.75
CA LEU A 152 18.16 -0.20 -23.23
C LEU A 152 18.07 1.34 -23.19
N PRO A 153 17.58 1.97 -24.27
CA PRO A 153 17.35 3.41 -24.27
C PRO A 153 16.38 3.82 -23.14
N PHE A 154 16.49 5.07 -22.70
CA PHE A 154 15.72 5.57 -21.56
C PHE A 154 14.21 5.36 -21.72
N GLY A 155 13.65 5.56 -22.91
CA GLY A 155 12.23 5.33 -23.20
C GLY A 155 11.80 3.87 -22.97
N TYR A 156 12.63 2.90 -23.34
CA TYR A 156 12.35 1.48 -23.10
C TYR A 156 12.39 1.12 -21.61
N LYS A 157 13.27 1.75 -20.82
CA LYS A 157 13.30 1.57 -19.36
C LYS A 157 12.05 2.15 -18.68
N VAL A 158 11.47 3.22 -19.23
CA VAL A 158 10.20 3.75 -18.75
C VAL A 158 9.06 2.82 -19.14
N ALA A 159 9.01 2.37 -20.40
CA ALA A 159 7.97 1.45 -20.88
C ALA A 159 7.96 0.11 -20.14
N SER A 160 9.14 -0.46 -19.87
CA SER A 160 9.25 -1.73 -19.13
C SER A 160 8.60 -1.64 -17.75
N ARG A 161 8.68 -0.49 -17.08
CA ARG A 161 8.09 -0.31 -15.75
C ARG A 161 6.57 -0.36 -15.73
N VAL A 162 5.93 -0.03 -16.84
CA VAL A 162 4.47 -0.12 -17.00
C VAL A 162 4.09 -1.53 -17.43
N ILE A 163 4.80 -2.09 -18.41
CA ILE A 163 4.51 -3.42 -18.97
C ILE A 163 4.68 -4.52 -17.91
N PHE A 164 5.67 -4.42 -17.02
CA PHE A 164 5.90 -5.43 -15.99
C PHE A 164 4.96 -5.32 -14.77
N ILE A 165 4.07 -4.33 -14.69
CA ILE A 165 3.14 -4.18 -13.54
C ILE A 165 2.32 -5.46 -13.29
N PRO A 166 1.64 -6.06 -14.28
CA PRO A 166 0.84 -7.26 -14.04
C PRO A 166 1.67 -8.45 -13.57
N PHE A 167 2.86 -8.61 -14.16
CA PHE A 167 3.79 -9.68 -13.79
C PHE A 167 4.28 -9.53 -12.33
N ILE A 168 4.71 -8.32 -11.96
CA ILE A 168 5.17 -8.01 -10.60
C ILE A 168 4.03 -8.21 -9.60
N ALA A 169 2.82 -7.76 -9.92
CA ALA A 169 1.65 -7.92 -9.05
C ALA A 169 1.31 -9.40 -8.84
N GLY A 170 1.28 -10.20 -9.91
CA GLY A 170 1.03 -11.64 -9.84
C GLY A 170 2.10 -12.38 -9.03
N LEU A 171 3.38 -12.09 -9.28
CA LEU A 171 4.48 -12.69 -8.53
C LEU A 171 4.44 -12.32 -7.05
N SER A 172 4.12 -11.06 -6.73
CA SER A 172 3.98 -10.57 -5.36
C SER A 172 2.82 -11.26 -4.63
N TYR A 173 1.69 -11.48 -5.32
CA TYR A 173 0.56 -12.21 -4.76
C TYR A 173 0.92 -13.65 -4.41
N GLU A 174 1.61 -14.37 -5.32
CA GLU A 174 2.03 -15.75 -5.05
C GLU A 174 3.05 -15.84 -3.89
N ILE A 175 3.97 -14.87 -3.78
CA ILE A 175 4.90 -14.79 -2.65
C ILE A 175 4.14 -14.63 -1.32
N ILE A 176 3.14 -13.76 -1.27
CA ILE A 176 2.33 -13.54 -0.06
C ILE A 176 1.51 -14.76 0.28
N ARG A 177 0.84 -15.34 -0.71
CA ARG A 177 0.04 -16.56 -0.55
C ARG A 177 0.88 -17.72 -0.03
N PHE A 178 2.12 -17.84 -0.51
CA PHE A 178 3.06 -18.84 -0.02
C PHE A 178 3.54 -18.55 1.41
N ALA A 179 3.84 -17.29 1.72
CA ALA A 179 4.26 -16.88 3.06
C ALA A 179 3.16 -17.14 4.10
N ASP A 180 1.90 -16.84 3.76
CA ASP A 180 0.77 -17.08 4.65
C ASP A 180 0.58 -18.58 4.96
N ARG A 181 0.67 -19.43 3.92
CA ARG A 181 0.58 -20.91 4.06
C ARG A 181 1.66 -21.54 4.94
N LYS A 182 2.81 -20.86 5.15
CA LYS A 182 3.97 -21.41 5.87
C LYS A 182 4.37 -20.55 7.08
N ARG A 183 3.44 -19.76 7.61
CA ARG A 183 3.65 -18.78 8.70
C ARG A 183 4.38 -19.33 9.94
N ASP A 184 4.19 -20.61 10.27
CA ASP A 184 4.77 -21.22 11.48
C ASP A 184 6.26 -21.59 11.33
N LYS A 185 6.80 -21.51 10.11
CA LYS A 185 8.22 -21.78 9.86
C LYS A 185 9.05 -20.53 10.19
N LYS A 186 10.10 -20.72 11.00
CA LYS A 186 11.01 -19.63 11.44
C LYS A 186 11.52 -18.74 10.30
N GLY A 187 11.82 -19.31 9.12
CA GLY A 187 12.29 -18.56 7.95
C GLY A 187 11.22 -17.64 7.32
N VAL A 188 9.94 -18.01 7.41
CA VAL A 188 8.84 -17.21 6.86
C VAL A 188 8.53 -16.00 7.73
N ARG A 189 8.79 -16.10 9.04
CA ARG A 189 8.66 -14.99 9.97
C ARG A 189 9.54 -13.79 9.59
N PHE A 190 10.74 -14.03 9.02
CA PHE A 190 11.62 -12.98 8.51
C PHE A 190 11.01 -12.24 7.31
N ILE A 191 10.30 -12.94 6.42
CA ILE A 191 9.63 -12.36 5.26
C ILE A 191 8.45 -11.47 5.67
N ILE A 192 7.78 -11.81 6.77
CA ILE A 192 6.63 -11.05 7.30
C ILE A 192 7.07 -9.79 8.07
N GLN A 193 8.25 -9.79 8.69
CA GLN A 193 8.72 -8.68 9.54
C GLN A 193 8.72 -7.31 8.84
N PRO A 194 9.27 -7.16 7.61
CA PRO A 194 9.24 -5.88 6.91
C PRO A 194 7.82 -5.34 6.70
N GLY A 195 6.85 -6.22 6.43
CA GLY A 195 5.44 -5.85 6.32
C GLY A 195 4.87 -5.30 7.64
N LEU A 196 5.22 -5.91 8.78
CA LEU A 196 4.82 -5.41 10.09
C LEU A 196 5.47 -4.05 10.42
N TRP A 197 6.70 -3.80 9.96
CA TRP A 197 7.34 -2.49 10.10
C TRP A 197 6.64 -1.43 9.25
N LEU A 198 6.23 -1.76 8.02
CA LEU A 198 5.45 -0.86 7.20
C LEU A 198 4.09 -0.54 7.85
N GLN A 199 3.45 -1.53 8.47
CA GLN A 199 2.20 -1.31 9.22
C GLN A 199 2.37 -0.33 10.39
N ARG A 200 3.56 -0.25 11.02
CA ARG A 200 3.82 0.80 12.02
C ARG A 200 3.82 2.21 11.43
N LEU A 201 3.92 2.37 10.11
CA LEU A 201 3.76 3.64 9.42
C LEU A 201 2.34 3.86 8.91
N THR A 202 1.60 2.78 8.59
CA THR A 202 0.29 2.85 7.89
C THR A 202 -0.90 2.39 8.73
N ALA A 203 -0.70 2.07 10.01
CA ALA A 203 -1.76 1.70 10.95
C ALA A 203 -1.52 2.40 12.30
N ARG A 204 -2.62 2.74 12.97
CA ARG A 204 -2.64 3.43 14.26
C ARG A 204 -3.68 2.79 15.16
N GLU A 205 -3.55 3.06 16.46
CA GLU A 205 -4.52 2.62 17.46
C GLU A 205 -5.86 3.34 17.22
N PRO A 206 -6.98 2.62 17.00
CA PRO A 206 -8.28 3.22 16.73
C PRO A 206 -9.00 3.68 17.98
N SER A 207 -9.96 4.60 17.81
CA SER A 207 -10.97 4.91 18.83
C SER A 207 -12.09 3.86 18.86
N GLU A 208 -12.84 3.79 19.95
CA GLU A 208 -13.97 2.88 20.10
C GLU A 208 -15.02 3.05 18.97
N PRO A 209 -15.42 4.27 18.56
CA PRO A 209 -16.33 4.45 17.41
C PRO A 209 -15.77 3.88 16.10
N GLN A 210 -14.45 3.94 15.88
CA GLN A 210 -13.85 3.36 14.67
C GLN A 210 -13.89 1.84 14.70
N ILE A 211 -13.74 1.24 15.89
CA ILE A 211 -13.92 -0.21 16.09
C ILE A 211 -15.37 -0.60 15.81
N GLU A 212 -16.36 0.15 16.27
CA GLU A 212 -17.78 -0.12 15.98
C GLU A 212 -18.05 -0.12 14.48
N VAL A 213 -17.56 0.89 13.74
CA VAL A 213 -17.69 0.94 12.28
C VAL A 213 -17.05 -0.28 11.63
N ALA A 214 -15.86 -0.70 12.07
CA ALA A 214 -15.18 -1.87 11.54
C ALA A 214 -15.94 -3.18 11.84
N LEU A 215 -16.55 -3.30 13.02
CA LEU A 215 -17.36 -4.46 13.40
C LEU A 215 -18.64 -4.55 12.58
N VAL A 216 -19.34 -3.43 12.38
CA VAL A 216 -20.53 -3.39 11.52
C VAL A 216 -20.16 -3.79 10.09
N ALA A 217 -19.08 -3.21 9.55
CA ALA A 217 -18.62 -3.57 8.21
C ALA A 217 -18.26 -5.06 8.09
N LEU A 218 -17.58 -5.63 9.09
CA LEU A 218 -17.23 -7.05 9.12
C LEU A 218 -18.47 -7.95 9.21
N GLN A 219 -19.43 -7.61 10.08
CA GLN A 219 -20.66 -8.38 10.24
C GLN A 219 -21.46 -8.42 8.94
N GLU A 220 -21.56 -7.31 8.23
CA GLU A 220 -22.25 -7.26 6.93
C GLU A 220 -21.58 -8.14 5.89
N VAL A 221 -20.24 -8.16 5.83
CA VAL A 221 -19.51 -9.06 4.93
C VAL A 221 -19.81 -10.52 5.27
N LEU A 222 -19.78 -10.88 6.55
CA LEU A 222 -20.07 -12.25 7.01
C LEU A 222 -21.52 -12.67 6.74
N GLU A 223 -22.47 -11.74 6.84
CA GLU A 223 -23.85 -11.98 6.45
C GLU A 223 -24.00 -12.19 4.95
N MET A 224 -23.36 -11.37 4.13
CA MET A 224 -23.37 -11.54 2.68
C MET A 224 -22.77 -12.88 2.26
N GLU A 225 -21.69 -13.32 2.90
CA GLU A 225 -21.11 -14.64 2.66
C GLU A 225 -22.07 -15.77 3.07
N ARG A 226 -22.73 -15.66 4.22
CA ARG A 226 -23.75 -16.63 4.65
C ARG A 226 -24.96 -16.69 3.73
N ARG A 227 -25.35 -15.60 3.08
CA ARG A 227 -26.46 -15.59 2.10
C ARG A 227 -26.05 -16.15 0.74
N ARG A 228 -24.74 -16.24 0.45
CA ARG A 228 -24.19 -16.77 -0.81
C ARG A 228 -23.92 -18.27 -0.75
N ASN A 229 -23.73 -18.82 0.44
CA ASN A 229 -23.54 -20.25 0.71
C ASN A 229 -24.87 -20.91 1.09
#